data_AF-D3YCE0-F1
#
_entry.id   AF-D3YCE0-F1
#
_cell.length_a   1.000
_cell.length_b   1.000
_cell.length_c   1.000
_cell.angle_alpha   90.00
_cell.angle_beta   90.00
_cell.angle_gamma   90.00
#
_symmetry.space_group_name_H-M   'P 1'
#
loop_
_entity.id
_entity.type
_entity.pdbx_description
1 polymer ?
#
loop_
_entity_poly.entity_id
_entity_poly.type
_entity_poly.pdbx_seq_one_letter_code
_entity_poly.pdbx_strand_id
1 'polypeptide(L)'
;VDLREETHGFADGLPVSWHKKGNLANEGKTPEEVALDEEERLAGISGVATTFVPRGKTDKGRVEAVTFTPQNVQTEKEVAEAAGFRYVRFYVTDRTQPDTETVEAFLDFVESLPRGAWIHVHCEAGNGRT
;
A
#
# COMPACT_ATOMS: atom_id res chain seq x y z
N VAL A 1 -3.36 -9.56 -2.05
CA VAL A 1 -4.56 -8.78 -1.72
C VAL A 1 -4.11 -7.68 -0.81
N ASP A 2 -3.98 -6.51 -1.39
CA ASP A 2 -3.59 -5.30 -0.69
C ASP A 2 -4.83 -4.64 -0.09
N LEU A 3 -4.81 -4.37 1.22
CA LEU A 3 -5.91 -3.73 1.95
C LEU A 3 -5.62 -2.26 2.29
N ARG A 4 -4.60 -1.65 1.68
CA ARG A 4 -4.09 -0.35 2.10
C ARG A 4 -4.76 0.78 1.33
N GLU A 5 -5.51 1.64 2.02
CA GLU A 5 -5.94 2.93 1.47
C GLU A 5 -4.80 3.95 1.41
N GLU A 6 -3.82 3.86 2.32
CA GLU A 6 -2.71 4.80 2.28
C GLU A 6 -1.84 4.61 1.03
N THR A 7 -1.44 5.74 0.44
CA THR A 7 -0.52 5.75 -0.69
C THR A 7 0.81 5.08 -0.33
N HIS A 8 1.22 4.10 -1.12
CA HIS A 8 2.46 3.35 -0.92
C HIS A 8 3.07 2.87 -2.23
N GLY A 9 4.28 2.33 -2.15
CA GLY A 9 4.99 1.73 -3.27
C GLY A 9 6.42 1.39 -2.90
N PHE A 10 7.29 1.32 -3.90
CA PHE A 10 8.68 0.92 -3.77
C PHE A 10 9.61 1.97 -4.39
N ALA A 11 10.64 2.37 -3.65
CA ALA A 11 11.70 3.27 -4.11
C ALA A 11 13.04 2.52 -4.11
N ASP A 12 13.55 2.13 -5.28
CA ASP A 12 14.69 1.21 -5.46
C ASP A 12 14.54 -0.07 -4.61
N GLY A 13 13.32 -0.62 -4.55
CA GLY A 13 13.00 -1.81 -3.76
C GLY A 13 12.76 -1.56 -2.27
N LEU A 14 12.95 -0.34 -1.76
CA LEU A 14 12.54 0.04 -0.40
C LEU A 14 11.02 0.25 -0.35
N PRO A 15 10.25 -0.50 0.46
CA PRO A 15 8.82 -0.24 0.64
C PRO A 15 8.61 1.07 1.39
N VAL A 16 7.78 1.96 0.84
CA VAL A 16 7.53 3.31 1.35
C VAL A 16 6.03 3.63 1.36
N SER A 17 5.61 4.54 2.23
CA SER A 17 4.24 5.06 2.27
C SER A 17 4.18 6.53 2.69
N TRP A 18 3.11 7.22 2.31
CA TRP A 18 2.88 8.62 2.67
C TRP A 18 2.01 8.74 3.90
N HIS A 19 2.67 8.68 5.05
CA HIS A 19 1.99 8.64 6.34
C HIS A 19 1.60 10.04 6.87
N LYS A 20 0.30 10.29 7.07
CA LYS A 20 -0.24 11.40 7.89
C LYS A 20 -0.64 10.92 9.29
N LYS A 21 -1.04 11.84 10.19
CA LYS A 21 -1.45 11.48 11.56
C LYS A 21 -2.53 10.37 11.50
N GLY A 22 -2.27 9.24 12.17
CA GLY A 22 -3.17 8.09 12.19
C GLY A 22 -3.14 7.22 10.94
N ASN A 23 -2.21 7.44 10.00
CA ASN A 23 -2.17 6.81 8.68
C ASN A 23 -3.41 7.11 7.81
N LEU A 24 -4.10 8.23 8.08
CA LEU A 24 -5.33 8.67 7.43
C LEU A 24 -5.05 9.66 6.29
N ALA A 25 -4.03 9.38 5.46
CA ALA A 25 -3.62 10.34 4.43
C ALA A 25 -4.68 10.52 3.33
N ASN A 26 -5.46 9.48 3.10
CA ASN A 26 -6.45 9.33 2.04
C ASN A 26 -7.86 9.08 2.58
N GLU A 27 -8.10 9.25 3.87
CA GLU A 27 -9.41 9.05 4.49
C GLU A 27 -10.47 9.91 3.78
N GLY A 28 -11.57 9.27 3.38
CA GLY A 28 -12.71 9.92 2.72
C GLY A 28 -12.53 10.18 1.21
N LYS A 29 -11.43 9.73 0.61
CA LYS A 29 -11.24 9.73 -0.84
C LYS A 29 -11.88 8.50 -1.48
N THR A 30 -12.26 8.60 -2.76
CA THR A 30 -12.66 7.43 -3.55
C THR A 30 -11.45 6.59 -3.95
N PRO A 31 -11.63 5.30 -4.30
CA PRO A 31 -10.58 4.45 -4.86
C PRO A 31 -9.77 5.10 -6.01
N GLU A 32 -10.44 5.83 -6.90
CA GLU A 32 -9.82 6.51 -8.04
C GLU A 32 -8.96 7.69 -7.59
N GLU A 33 -9.43 8.46 -6.61
CA GLU A 33 -8.67 9.57 -6.03
C GLU A 33 -7.44 9.09 -5.26
N VAL A 34 -7.53 7.91 -4.62
CA VAL A 34 -6.39 7.27 -3.96
C VAL A 34 -5.38 6.77 -5.00
N ALA A 35 -5.84 6.10 -6.06
CA ALA A 35 -4.97 5.63 -7.13
C ALA A 35 -4.21 6.78 -7.81
N LEU A 36 -4.90 7.91 -8.06
CA LEU A 36 -4.26 9.11 -8.62
C LEU A 36 -3.25 9.73 -7.64
N ASP A 37 -3.58 9.85 -6.35
CA ASP A 37 -2.64 10.35 -5.34
C ASP A 37 -1.40 9.45 -5.24
N GLU A 38 -1.56 8.14 -5.38
CA GLU A 38 -0.46 7.19 -5.42
C GLU A 38 0.45 7.36 -6.63
N GLU A 39 -0.13 7.43 -7.83
CA GLU A 39 0.61 7.67 -9.07
C GLU A 39 1.41 8.98 -8.99
N GLU A 40 0.77 10.08 -8.60
CA GLU A 40 1.40 11.40 -8.51
C GLU A 40 2.55 11.43 -7.49
N ARG A 41 2.37 10.81 -6.33
CA ARG A 41 3.38 10.80 -5.27
C ARG A 41 4.57 9.93 -5.61
N LEU A 42 4.34 8.77 -6.22
CA LEU A 42 5.40 7.88 -6.70
C LEU A 42 6.19 8.56 -7.83
N ALA A 43 5.50 9.15 -8.80
CA ALA A 43 6.15 9.94 -9.85
C ALA A 43 6.98 11.10 -9.26
N GLY A 44 6.47 11.77 -8.23
CA GLY A 44 7.12 12.90 -7.58
C GLY A 44 8.42 12.59 -6.84
N ILE A 45 8.69 11.34 -6.47
CA ILE A 45 9.97 10.95 -5.85
C ILE A 45 10.99 10.38 -6.85
N SER A 46 10.55 9.97 -8.04
CA SER A 46 11.44 9.39 -9.05
C SER A 46 12.48 10.41 -9.52
N GLY A 47 13.77 10.07 -9.39
CA GLY A 47 14.87 10.98 -9.72
C GLY A 47 15.05 12.16 -8.75
N VAL A 48 14.35 12.18 -7.61
CA VAL A 48 14.38 13.27 -6.62
C VAL A 48 14.97 12.79 -5.29
N ALA A 49 16.01 13.48 -4.82
CA ALA A 49 16.62 13.20 -3.52
C ALA A 49 15.58 13.31 -2.39
N THR A 50 15.27 12.18 -1.77
CA THR A 50 14.17 12.03 -0.80
C THR A 50 14.70 11.41 0.49
N THR A 51 14.21 11.91 1.63
CA THR A 51 14.53 11.32 2.94
C THR A 51 13.37 10.44 3.41
N PHE A 52 13.64 9.15 3.57
CA PHE A 52 12.70 8.16 4.06
C PHE A 52 12.94 7.94 5.55
N VAL A 53 11.86 8.07 6.33
CA VAL A 53 11.94 8.09 7.80
C VAL A 53 11.12 6.93 8.37
N PRO A 54 11.71 6.07 9.22
CA PRO A 54 10.98 4.99 9.86
C PRO A 54 9.87 5.53 10.78
N ARG A 55 8.73 4.84 10.78
CA ARG A 55 7.55 5.15 11.59
C ARG A 55 7.29 4.03 12.59
N GLY A 56 6.57 4.34 13.67
CA GLY A 56 6.39 3.40 14.79
C GLY A 56 7.48 3.51 15.86
N LYS A 57 7.16 3.12 17.11
CA LYS A 57 8.09 3.20 18.25
C LYS A 57 9.24 2.20 18.12
N THR A 58 8.94 1.00 17.66
CA THR A 58 9.92 -0.09 17.51
C THR A 58 10.90 0.21 16.40
N ASP A 59 10.41 0.61 15.22
CA ASP A 59 11.27 0.80 14.05
C ASP A 59 12.19 2.00 14.20
N LYS A 60 11.70 3.10 14.80
CA LYS A 60 12.55 4.26 15.14
C LYS A 60 13.71 3.93 16.08
N GLY A 61 13.61 2.83 16.84
CA GLY A 61 14.70 2.36 17.70
C GLY A 61 15.68 1.41 17.01
N ARG A 62 15.40 1.00 15.77
CA ARG A 62 16.14 -0.07 15.06
C ARG A 62 16.61 0.33 13.67
N VAL A 63 15.95 1.29 13.06
CA VAL A 63 16.16 1.73 11.68
C VAL A 63 16.43 3.23 11.72
N GLU A 64 17.44 3.67 10.97
CA GLU A 64 17.74 5.08 10.79
C GLU A 64 17.03 5.63 9.55
N ALA A 65 16.84 6.95 9.50
CA ALA A 65 16.37 7.59 8.29
C ALA A 65 17.43 7.46 7.19
N VAL A 66 16.99 7.27 5.95
CA VAL A 66 17.89 7.14 4.80
C VAL A 66 17.52 8.19 3.75
N THR A 67 18.52 8.83 3.17
CA THR A 67 18.34 9.82 2.09
C THR A 67 19.02 9.32 0.84
N PHE A 68 18.27 9.20 -0.25
CA PHE A 68 18.80 8.86 -1.56
C PHE A 68 17.87 9.34 -2.68
N THR A 69 18.34 9.24 -3.92
CA THR A 69 17.60 9.61 -5.13
C THR A 69 17.13 8.34 -5.84
N PRO A 70 15.89 7.88 -5.65
CA PRO A 70 15.43 6.63 -6.22
C PRO A 70 15.40 6.72 -7.74
N GLN A 71 15.94 5.70 -8.43
CA GLN A 71 15.97 5.63 -9.89
C GLN A 71 14.83 4.78 -10.44
N ASN A 72 14.41 3.78 -9.68
CA ASN A 72 13.30 2.90 -9.99
C ASN A 72 12.23 3.05 -8.93
N VAL A 73 11.09 3.62 -9.29
CA VAL A 73 9.93 3.76 -8.42
C VAL A 73 8.80 2.95 -9.00
N GLN A 74 8.18 2.09 -8.18
CA GLN A 74 7.19 1.12 -8.63
C GLN A 74 5.99 1.09 -7.68
N THR A 75 4.82 0.84 -8.25
CA THR A 75 3.62 0.45 -7.50
C THR A 75 3.79 -0.97 -6.94
N GLU A 76 3.00 -1.31 -5.92
CA GLU A 76 3.00 -2.68 -5.41
C GLU A 76 2.46 -3.68 -6.45
N LYS A 77 1.50 -3.25 -7.28
CA LYS A 77 1.00 -4.04 -8.40
C LYS A 77 2.12 -4.48 -9.34
N GLU A 78 2.97 -3.55 -9.78
CA GLU A 78 4.09 -3.86 -10.68
C GLU A 78 5.08 -4.83 -10.05
N VAL A 79 5.39 -4.65 -8.77
CA VAL A 79 6.31 -5.53 -8.03
C VAL A 79 5.72 -6.93 -7.86
N ALA A 80 4.44 -7.03 -7.49
CA ALA A 80 3.74 -8.29 -7.31
C ALA A 80 3.62 -9.07 -8.64
N GLU A 81 3.22 -8.39 -9.71
CA GLU A 81 3.10 -9.00 -11.05
C GLU A 81 4.46 -9.44 -11.59
N ALA A 82 5.52 -8.65 -11.39
CA ALA A 82 6.89 -9.03 -11.74
C ALA A 82 7.39 -10.27 -10.96
N ALA A 83 6.91 -10.47 -9.73
CA ALA A 83 7.20 -11.65 -8.92
C ALA A 83 6.29 -12.87 -9.24
N GLY A 84 5.40 -12.75 -10.23
CA GLY A 84 4.52 -13.84 -10.67
C GLY A 84 3.21 -13.97 -9.88
N PHE A 85 2.88 -12.98 -9.05
CA PHE A 85 1.59 -12.92 -8.36
C PHE A 85 0.53 -12.26 -9.23
N ARG A 86 -0.73 -12.56 -8.92
CA ARG A 86 -1.87 -11.71 -9.33
C ARG A 86 -2.10 -10.67 -8.24
N TYR A 87 -2.60 -9.51 -8.65
CA TYR A 87 -2.81 -8.38 -7.75
C TYR A 87 -4.27 -7.94 -7.73
N VAL A 88 -4.76 -7.60 -6.54
CA VAL A 88 -6.03 -6.91 -6.31
C VAL A 88 -5.87 -6.06 -5.06
N ARG A 89 -6.50 -4.89 -5.07
CA ARG A 89 -6.48 -3.92 -3.97
C ARG A 89 -7.88 -3.55 -3.53
N PHE A 90 -8.06 -3.43 -2.22
CA PHE A 90 -9.25 -2.89 -1.56
C PHE A 90 -8.80 -1.75 -0.65
N TYR A 91 -9.33 -0.55 -0.85
CA TYR A 91 -8.86 0.66 -0.21
C TYR A 91 -9.47 0.80 1.20
N VAL A 92 -8.95 0.05 2.18
CA VAL A 92 -9.45 0.08 3.56
C VAL A 92 -8.64 1.07 4.40
N THR A 93 -9.32 2.09 4.93
CA THR A 93 -8.74 3.09 5.83
C THR A 93 -8.10 2.42 7.06
N ASP A 94 -6.95 2.92 7.51
CA ASP A 94 -6.27 2.31 8.67
C ASP A 94 -7.10 2.44 9.96
N ARG A 95 -7.12 1.36 10.76
CA ARG A 95 -7.82 1.25 12.06
C ARG A 95 -9.34 1.39 12.01
N THR A 96 -9.95 1.29 10.84
CA THR A 96 -11.40 1.22 10.68
C THR A 96 -11.81 -0.18 10.24
N GLN A 97 -13.12 -0.46 10.31
CA GLN A 97 -13.69 -1.58 9.59
C GLN A 97 -13.85 -1.20 8.11
N PRO A 98 -13.73 -2.16 7.16
CA PRO A 98 -14.15 -1.93 5.78
C PRO A 98 -15.64 -1.59 5.73
N ASP A 99 -16.03 -0.78 4.77
CA ASP A 99 -17.45 -0.53 4.49
C ASP A 99 -18.12 -1.72 3.80
N THR A 100 -19.45 -1.69 3.75
CA THR A 100 -20.25 -2.78 3.17
C THR A 100 -19.90 -3.04 1.71
N GLU A 101 -19.68 -1.99 0.92
CA GLU A 101 -19.36 -2.11 -0.52
C GLU A 101 -18.02 -2.83 -0.72
N THR A 102 -17.02 -2.50 0.09
CA THR A 102 -15.71 -3.17 0.07
C THR A 102 -15.82 -4.64 0.48
N VAL A 103 -16.66 -4.96 1.46
CA VAL A 103 -16.91 -6.35 1.88
C VAL A 103 -17.59 -7.13 0.76
N GLU A 104 -18.62 -6.57 0.12
CA GLU A 104 -19.31 -7.19 -1.01
C GLU A 104 -18.35 -7.42 -2.18
N ALA A 105 -17.54 -6.43 -2.55
CA ALA A 105 -16.53 -6.55 -3.60
C ALA A 105 -15.47 -7.63 -3.28
N PHE A 106 -15.10 -7.78 -2.01
CA PHE A 106 -14.20 -8.85 -1.59
C PHE A 106 -14.84 -10.24 -1.70
N LEU A 107 -16.11 -10.37 -1.33
CA LEU A 107 -16.84 -11.64 -1.47
C LEU A 107 -16.96 -12.04 -2.95
N ASP A 108 -17.35 -11.10 -3.82
CA ASP A 108 -17.40 -11.31 -5.27
C ASP A 108 -16.03 -11.72 -5.84
N PHE A 109 -14.95 -11.08 -5.37
CA PHE A 109 -13.59 -11.47 -5.71
C PHE A 109 -13.30 -12.92 -5.31
N VAL A 110 -13.58 -13.31 -4.06
CA VAL A 110 -13.33 -14.69 -3.58
C VAL A 110 -14.15 -15.71 -4.36
N GLU A 111 -15.41 -15.43 -4.67
CA GLU A 111 -16.29 -16.30 -5.47
C GLU A 111 -15.79 -16.47 -6.91
N SER A 112 -15.12 -15.47 -7.47
CA SER A 112 -14.55 -15.52 -8.82
C SER A 112 -13.27 -16.37 -8.93
N LEU A 113 -12.65 -16.74 -7.80
CA LEU A 113 -11.35 -17.43 -7.82
C LEU A 113 -11.45 -18.90 -8.27
N PRO A 114 -10.45 -19.40 -9.02
CA PRO A 114 -10.39 -20.81 -9.36
C PRO A 114 -10.17 -21.66 -8.10
N ARG A 115 -10.67 -22.89 -8.13
CA ARG A 115 -10.42 -23.87 -7.06
C ARG A 115 -8.91 -24.03 -6.83
N GLY A 116 -8.50 -23.91 -5.57
CA GLY A 116 -7.10 -24.05 -5.16
C GLY A 116 -6.28 -22.74 -5.21
N ALA A 117 -6.93 -21.59 -5.47
CA ALA A 117 -6.27 -20.29 -5.35
C ALA A 117 -5.74 -20.08 -3.92
N TRP A 118 -4.54 -19.52 -3.82
CA TRP A 118 -3.95 -19.05 -2.57
C TRP A 118 -4.14 -17.54 -2.45
N ILE A 119 -4.68 -17.09 -1.32
CA ILE A 119 -4.87 -15.67 -1.02
C ILE A 119 -3.83 -15.25 0.02
N HIS A 120 -2.96 -14.32 -0.34
CA HIS A 120 -2.10 -13.61 0.60
C HIS A 120 -2.67 -12.22 0.83
N VAL A 121 -3.06 -11.93 2.07
CA VAL A 121 -3.63 -10.66 2.51
C VAL A 121 -2.61 -9.92 3.36
N HIS A 122 -2.47 -8.61 3.16
CA HIS A 122 -1.63 -7.78 4.01
C HIS A 122 -2.19 -6.35 4.13
N CYS A 123 -1.67 -5.62 5.11
CA CYS A 123 -1.83 -4.18 5.26
C CYS A 123 -0.47 -3.58 5.65
N GLU A 124 -0.42 -2.45 6.37
CA GLU A 124 0.84 -1.90 6.89
C GLU A 124 1.52 -2.84 7.91
N ALA A 125 0.74 -3.39 8.85
CA ALA A 125 1.27 -4.11 10.02
C ALA A 125 0.84 -5.58 10.11
N GLY A 126 0.01 -6.06 9.18
CA GLY A 126 -0.52 -7.43 9.21
C GLY A 126 -1.34 -7.75 10.45
N ASN A 127 -2.18 -6.82 10.93
CA ASN A 127 -2.92 -6.97 12.19
C ASN A 127 -4.41 -6.58 12.09
N GLY A 128 -4.73 -5.28 12.06
CA GLY A 128 -6.15 -4.88 12.16
C GLY A 128 -6.98 -5.16 10.89
N ARG A 129 -6.43 -4.81 9.73
CA ARG A 129 -7.08 -5.00 8.41
C ARG A 129 -6.88 -6.40 7.84
N THR A 130 -5.73 -7.04 8.10
CA THR A 130 -5.35 -8.38 7.61
C THR A 130 -6.00 -9.47 8.42
#